data_AF-A0A2G9R4U3-F1
#
_entry.id   AF-A0A2G9R4U3-F1
#
_cell.length_a   1.000
_cell.length_b   1.000
_cell.length_c   1.000
_cell.angle_alpha   90.00
_cell.angle_beta   90.00
_cell.angle_gamma   90.00
#
_symmetry.space_group_name_H-M   'P 1'
#
loop_
_entity.id
_entity.type
_entity.pdbx_description
1 polymer ?
#
loop_
_entity_poly.entity_id
_entity_poly.type
_entity_poly.pdbx_seq_one_letter_code
_entity_poly.pdbx_strand_id
1 'polypeptide(L)'
;MHYDLPYCWQVFNGRAWDNLPKMEDIERAFSDPKIDRYQLLIDFQAMKSGSQPVRRLTTPSSVTQPPEYVLTTEWCWYWKNESGTWTEYGQLNTENMSAKIQSSDLETIYLSDPSGTIPFTAGNQTYIIDCRGMHQVLYIKSAKCTCSLKLK
;
A
#
# COMPACT_ATOMS: atom_id res chain seq x y z
N MET A 1 14.84 -10.56 -18.85
CA MET A 1 13.58 -11.03 -18.25
C MET A 1 12.79 -9.79 -17.85
N HIS A 2 11.74 -9.47 -18.59
CA HIS A 2 10.78 -8.45 -18.19
C HIS A 2 9.64 -9.19 -17.48
N TYR A 3 9.42 -8.90 -16.21
CA TYR A 3 8.21 -9.31 -15.53
C TYR A 3 7.16 -8.24 -15.86
N ASP A 4 5.96 -8.65 -16.24
CA ASP A 4 4.85 -7.73 -16.57
C ASP A 4 4.29 -7.03 -15.32
N LEU A 5 4.77 -7.40 -14.12
CA LEU A 5 4.32 -6.88 -12.84
C LEU A 5 5.41 -6.02 -12.17
N PRO A 6 5.03 -4.91 -11.52
CA PRO A 6 5.96 -4.04 -10.77
C PRO A 6 6.47 -4.67 -9.47
N TYR A 7 6.12 -5.92 -9.20
CA TYR A 7 6.51 -6.67 -8.01
C TYR A 7 6.82 -8.13 -8.34
N CYS A 8 7.70 -8.75 -7.55
CA CYS A 8 8.04 -10.16 -7.65
C CYS A 8 8.20 -10.77 -6.25
N TRP A 9 7.43 -11.81 -5.98
CA TRP A 9 7.52 -12.56 -4.72
C TRP A 9 8.46 -13.74 -4.88
N GLN A 10 9.41 -13.88 -3.96
CA GLN A 10 10.42 -14.93 -4.00
C GLN A 10 10.58 -15.63 -2.66
N VAL A 11 10.89 -16.92 -2.70
CA VAL A 11 11.23 -17.74 -1.53
C VAL A 11 12.67 -18.22 -1.63
N PHE A 12 13.37 -18.25 -0.50
CA PHE A 12 14.74 -18.72 -0.45
C PHE A 12 14.80 -20.23 -0.22
N ASN A 13 15.27 -20.97 -1.22
CA ASN A 13 15.37 -22.44 -1.18
C ASN A 13 16.63 -22.96 -0.46
N GLY A 14 17.39 -22.09 0.19
CA GLY A 14 18.69 -22.40 0.81
C GLY A 14 19.90 -22.12 -0.07
N ARG A 15 19.72 -21.95 -1.38
CA ARG A 15 20.79 -21.64 -2.35
C ARG A 15 20.51 -20.38 -3.15
N ALA A 16 19.27 -20.20 -3.60
CA ALA A 16 18.83 -19.11 -4.46
C ALA A 16 17.42 -18.65 -4.09
N TRP A 17 17.03 -17.53 -4.69
CA TRP A 17 15.68 -16.99 -4.59
C TRP A 17 14.86 -17.48 -5.78
N ASP A 18 13.85 -18.29 -5.50
CA ASP A 18 12.92 -18.81 -6.51
C ASP A 18 11.64 -17.99 -6.50
N ASN A 19 11.11 -17.73 -7.70
CA ASN A 19 9.84 -17.03 -7.86
C ASN A 19 8.67 -17.87 -7.31
N LEU A 20 7.84 -17.25 -6.49
CA LEU A 20 6.60 -17.87 -6.03
C LEU A 20 5.54 -17.82 -7.13
N PRO A 21 4.75 -18.90 -7.33
CA PRO A 21 3.63 -18.87 -8.26
C PRO A 21 2.49 -18.00 -7.71
N LYS A 22 1.56 -17.57 -8.59
CA LYS A 22 0.36 -16.79 -8.23
C LYS A 22 0.70 -15.50 -7.47
N MET A 23 1.67 -14.74 -7.99
CA MET A 23 2.17 -13.52 -7.34
C MET A 23 1.07 -12.47 -7.15
N GLU A 24 0.10 -12.39 -8.07
CA GLU A 24 -1.02 -11.46 -7.96
C GLU A 24 -1.95 -11.81 -6.78
N ASP A 25 -2.14 -13.10 -6.51
CA ASP A 25 -2.93 -13.56 -5.37
C ASP A 25 -2.23 -13.28 -4.04
N ILE A 26 -0.92 -13.52 -4.00
CA ILE A 26 -0.06 -13.22 -2.84
C ILE A 26 -0.07 -11.71 -2.59
N GLU A 27 0.16 -10.90 -3.62
CA GLU A 27 0.16 -9.45 -3.53
C GLU A 27 -1.20 -8.93 -3.05
N ARG A 28 -2.29 -9.44 -3.62
CA ARG A 28 -3.65 -9.06 -3.22
C ARG A 28 -3.93 -9.35 -1.75
N ALA A 29 -3.46 -10.49 -1.24
CA ALA A 29 -3.58 -10.86 0.16
C ALA A 29 -2.68 -9.98 1.04
N PHE A 30 -1.44 -9.74 0.63
CA PHE A 30 -0.48 -8.89 1.33
C PHE A 30 -0.97 -7.43 1.48
N SER A 31 -1.70 -6.91 0.49
CA SER A 31 -2.23 -5.54 0.57
C SER A 31 -3.41 -5.38 1.55
N ASP A 32 -3.97 -6.45 2.10
CA ASP A 32 -5.06 -6.35 3.08
C ASP A 32 -4.47 -6.46 4.50
N PRO A 33 -4.52 -5.40 5.33
CA PRO A 33 -3.93 -5.41 6.67
C PRO A 33 -4.61 -6.40 7.63
N LYS A 34 -5.76 -6.98 7.27
CA LYS A 34 -6.45 -8.03 8.04
C LYS A 34 -5.97 -9.44 7.68
N ILE A 35 -5.11 -9.57 6.68
CA ILE A 35 -4.59 -10.84 6.19
C ILE A 35 -3.10 -10.89 6.52
N ASP A 36 -2.78 -11.66 7.55
CA ASP A 36 -1.41 -11.82 8.03
C ASP A 36 -0.72 -13.00 7.33
N ARG A 37 -1.52 -13.88 6.69
CA ARG A 37 -1.07 -15.14 6.09
C ARG A 37 -1.77 -15.45 4.78
N TYR A 38 -1.03 -16.00 3.82
CA TYR A 38 -1.57 -16.52 2.56
C TYR A 38 -1.48 -18.04 2.49
N GLN A 39 -2.62 -18.70 2.30
CA GLN A 39 -2.78 -20.16 2.20
C GLN A 39 -2.10 -20.95 3.34
N LEU A 40 -1.94 -20.34 4.52
CA LEU A 40 -1.18 -20.86 5.67
C LEU A 40 0.31 -21.15 5.39
N LEU A 41 0.79 -20.82 4.19
CA LEU A 41 2.16 -21.04 3.76
C LEU A 41 3.01 -19.83 4.09
N ILE A 42 2.59 -18.65 3.61
CA ILE A 42 3.34 -17.41 3.76
C ILE A 42 2.82 -16.63 4.96
N ASP A 43 3.72 -16.27 5.86
CA ASP A 43 3.53 -15.36 6.97
C ASP A 43 4.09 -13.99 6.59
N PHE A 44 3.21 -13.02 6.36
CA PHE A 44 3.57 -11.69 5.88
C PHE A 44 4.26 -10.84 6.95
N GLN A 45 3.95 -11.08 8.23
CA GLN A 45 4.62 -10.40 9.34
C GLN A 45 6.04 -10.92 9.53
N ALA A 46 6.22 -12.23 9.49
CA ALA A 46 7.54 -12.84 9.63
C ALA A 46 8.37 -12.84 8.34
N MET A 47 7.76 -12.52 7.19
CA MET A 47 8.34 -12.66 5.85
C MET A 47 8.94 -14.06 5.63
N LYS A 48 8.14 -15.10 5.90
CA LYS A 48 8.56 -16.51 5.83
C LYS A 48 7.50 -17.40 5.21
N SER A 49 7.94 -18.49 4.57
CA SER A 49 7.12 -19.63 4.18
C SER A 49 7.58 -20.88 4.94
N GLY A 50 6.86 -21.27 5.99
CA GLY A 50 7.36 -22.24 6.98
C GLY A 50 8.68 -21.77 7.60
N SER A 51 9.78 -22.49 7.35
CA SER A 51 11.13 -22.10 7.79
C SER A 51 11.91 -21.28 6.77
N GLN A 52 11.40 -21.13 5.54
CA GLN A 52 12.12 -20.49 4.44
C GLN A 52 11.85 -18.98 4.43
N PRO A 53 12.87 -18.12 4.32
CA PRO A 53 12.67 -16.69 4.10
C PRO A 53 11.91 -16.41 2.81
N VAL A 54 11.03 -15.40 2.85
CA VAL A 54 10.31 -14.86 1.68
C VAL A 54 10.67 -13.39 1.55
N ARG A 55 10.77 -12.91 0.31
CA ARG A 55 10.92 -11.47 0.02
C ARG A 55 9.99 -11.03 -1.09
N ARG A 56 9.59 -9.78 -1.00
CA ARG A 56 8.90 -9.05 -2.07
C ARG A 56 9.91 -8.09 -2.69
N LEU A 57 10.18 -8.24 -3.97
CA LEU A 57 10.91 -7.27 -4.76
C LEU A 57 9.89 -6.33 -5.40
N THR A 58 10.21 -5.05 -5.44
CA THR A 58 9.42 -4.04 -6.14
C THR A 58 10.32 -3.20 -7.02
N THR A 59 9.77 -2.68 -8.11
CA THR A 59 10.39 -1.58 -8.83
C THR A 59 10.39 -0.32 -7.97
N PRO A 60 11.44 0.53 -8.07
CA PRO A 60 11.50 1.79 -7.33
C PRO A 60 10.29 2.69 -7.61
N SER A 61 9.87 3.46 -6.62
CA SER A 61 8.79 4.42 -6.75
C SER A 61 9.18 5.56 -7.70
N SER A 62 8.29 5.94 -8.63
CA SER A 62 8.54 6.99 -9.63
C SER A 62 8.84 8.35 -9.01
N VAL A 63 8.31 8.64 -7.81
CA VAL A 63 8.56 9.91 -7.10
C VAL A 63 10.00 10.03 -6.57
N THR A 64 10.75 8.93 -6.50
CA THR A 64 12.14 8.93 -6.01
C THR A 64 13.19 8.88 -7.12
N GLN A 65 12.77 8.60 -8.35
CA GLN A 65 13.68 8.38 -9.47
C GLN A 65 13.53 9.48 -10.52
N PRO A 66 14.59 9.73 -11.31
CA PRO A 66 14.48 10.63 -12.44
C PRO A 66 13.46 10.14 -13.49
N PRO A 67 12.79 11.04 -14.23
CA PRO A 67 11.81 10.67 -15.27
C PRO A 67 12.34 9.74 -16.36
N GLU A 68 13.65 9.78 -16.61
CA GLU A 68 14.34 8.90 -17.55
C GLU A 68 14.49 7.44 -17.08
N TYR A 69 14.15 7.13 -15.83
CA TYR A 69 14.18 5.77 -15.31
C TYR A 69 12.88 5.03 -15.69
N VAL A 70 12.93 4.29 -16.81
CA VAL A 70 11.78 3.64 -17.46
C VAL A 70 11.16 2.49 -16.63
N LEU A 71 11.85 2.01 -15.59
CA LEU A 71 11.40 0.89 -14.74
C LEU A 71 10.96 1.36 -13.35
N THR A 72 10.17 2.42 -13.29
CA THR A 72 9.56 2.92 -12.05
C THR A 72 8.10 2.52 -11.94
N THR A 73 7.60 2.44 -10.70
CA THR A 73 6.19 2.27 -10.41
C THR A 73 5.58 3.57 -9.93
N GLU A 74 4.49 3.98 -10.56
CA GLU A 74 3.59 4.98 -9.99
C GLU A 74 2.70 4.29 -8.96
N TRP A 75 2.86 4.65 -7.68
CA TRP A 75 2.06 4.08 -6.61
C TRP A 75 0.80 4.91 -6.39
N CYS A 76 -0.35 4.25 -6.51
CA CYS A 76 -1.65 4.86 -6.26
C CYS A 76 -2.11 4.55 -4.83
N TRP A 77 -2.55 5.59 -4.11
CA TRP A 77 -3.11 5.47 -2.77
C TRP A 77 -4.64 5.48 -2.85
N TYR A 78 -5.26 4.47 -2.25
CA TYR A 78 -6.72 4.38 -2.16
C TYR A 78 -7.21 4.42 -0.72
N TRP A 79 -8.40 4.96 -0.51
CA TRP A 79 -9.14 4.86 0.75
C TRP A 79 -10.49 4.20 0.52
N LYS A 80 -10.96 3.45 1.52
CA LYS A 80 -12.27 2.78 1.49
C LYS A 80 -13.29 3.52 2.33
N ASN A 81 -14.37 4.00 1.72
CA ASN A 81 -15.44 4.70 2.43
C ASN A 81 -16.33 3.74 3.25
N GLU A 82 -17.31 4.29 3.98
CA GLU A 82 -18.25 3.52 4.82
C GLU A 82 -19.15 2.57 4.01
N SER A 83 -19.45 2.89 2.75
CA SER A 83 -20.17 1.98 1.83
C SER A 83 -19.29 0.87 1.26
N GLY A 84 -18.01 0.85 1.61
CA GLY A 84 -17.03 -0.15 1.18
C GLY A 84 -16.45 0.08 -0.21
N THR A 85 -16.65 1.26 -0.79
CA THR A 85 -16.13 1.68 -2.09
C THR A 85 -14.71 2.22 -1.93
N TRP A 86 -13.80 1.75 -2.79
CA TRP A 86 -12.44 2.30 -2.87
C TRP A 86 -12.41 3.52 -3.78
N THR A 87 -11.81 4.60 -3.31
CA THR A 87 -11.59 5.85 -4.06
C THR A 87 -10.12 6.23 -3.97
N GLU A 88 -9.55 6.68 -5.08
CA GLU A 88 -8.16 7.12 -5.11
C GLU A 88 -8.01 8.50 -4.46
N TYR A 89 -6.90 8.72 -3.77
CA TYR A 89 -6.57 10.06 -3.27
C TYR A 89 -6.34 11.03 -4.44
N GLY A 90 -6.85 12.25 -4.30
CA GLY A 90 -6.81 13.27 -5.35
C GLY A 90 -7.93 13.18 -6.38
N GLN A 91 -8.66 12.06 -6.46
CA GLN A 91 -9.84 11.92 -7.32
C GLN A 91 -11.12 12.38 -6.61
N LEU A 92 -12.11 12.80 -7.40
CA LEU A 92 -13.45 13.11 -6.90
C LEU A 92 -14.14 11.81 -6.42
N ASN A 93 -14.71 11.85 -5.23
CA ASN A 93 -15.54 10.76 -4.72
C ASN A 93 -16.98 10.84 -5.27
N THR A 94 -17.83 9.89 -4.89
CA THR A 94 -19.25 9.82 -5.29
C THR A 94 -20.10 11.02 -4.83
N GLU A 95 -19.58 11.84 -3.93
CA GLU A 95 -20.21 13.06 -3.41
C GLU A 95 -19.57 14.34 -3.96
N ASN A 96 -18.78 14.25 -5.05
CA ASN A 96 -18.01 15.34 -5.65
C ASN A 96 -17.02 16.04 -4.69
N MET A 97 -16.58 15.35 -3.64
CA MET A 97 -15.52 15.82 -2.75
C MET A 97 -14.21 15.11 -3.08
N SER A 98 -13.09 15.85 -3.08
CA SER A 98 -11.74 15.27 -3.19
C SER A 98 -10.89 15.63 -1.98
N ALA A 99 -9.99 14.72 -1.62
CA ALA A 99 -8.89 15.06 -0.73
C ALA A 99 -7.98 16.05 -1.44
N LYS A 100 -7.49 17.07 -0.75
CA LYS A 100 -6.54 18.03 -1.34
C LYS A 100 -5.18 17.39 -1.66
N ILE A 101 -4.86 16.28 -1.01
CA ILE A 101 -3.60 15.56 -1.17
C ILE A 101 -3.74 14.49 -2.27
N GLN A 102 -2.75 14.41 -3.15
CA GLN A 102 -2.70 13.44 -4.25
C GLN A 102 -1.96 12.15 -3.81
N SER A 103 -2.16 11.05 -4.54
CA SER A 103 -1.44 9.79 -4.34
C SER A 103 0.09 9.97 -4.37
N SER A 104 0.61 10.80 -5.29
CA SER A 104 2.05 11.08 -5.41
C SER A 104 2.63 11.80 -4.19
N ASP A 105 1.85 12.73 -3.61
CA ASP A 105 2.27 13.46 -2.41
C ASP A 105 2.32 12.52 -1.20
N LEU A 106 1.30 11.67 -1.07
CA LEU A 106 1.24 10.65 -0.02
C LEU A 106 2.41 9.68 -0.12
N GLU A 107 2.72 9.21 -1.32
CA GLU A 107 3.84 8.30 -1.57
C GLU A 107 5.18 8.96 -1.18
N THR A 108 5.38 10.21 -1.58
CA THR A 108 6.59 10.96 -1.23
C THR A 108 6.76 11.09 0.29
N ILE A 109 5.68 11.43 1.01
CA ILE A 109 5.72 11.59 2.47
C ILE A 109 5.90 10.23 3.16
N TYR A 110 5.18 9.19 2.72
CA TYR A 110 5.30 7.84 3.26
C TYR A 110 6.72 7.29 3.13
N LEU A 111 7.37 7.49 1.98
CA LEU A 111 8.76 7.05 1.79
C LEU A 111 9.75 7.78 2.70
N SER A 112 9.41 8.99 3.16
CA SER A 112 10.24 9.74 4.12
C SER A 112 10.10 9.23 5.57
N ASP A 113 8.90 8.80 5.97
CA ASP A 113 8.64 8.16 7.25
C ASP A 113 7.47 7.16 7.15
N PRO A 114 7.77 5.87 6.85
CA PRO A 114 6.74 4.83 6.73
C PRO A 114 5.99 4.53 8.02
N SER A 115 6.50 5.03 9.15
CA SER A 115 5.94 4.78 10.48
C SER A 115 5.21 6.00 11.06
N GLY A 116 5.21 7.10 10.33
CA GLY A 116 4.68 8.39 10.73
C GLY A 116 3.19 8.57 10.48
N THR A 117 2.76 9.82 10.55
CA THR A 117 1.38 10.21 10.31
C THR A 117 1.27 11.37 9.34
N ILE A 118 0.31 11.34 8.43
CA ILE A 118 0.11 12.37 7.40
C ILE A 118 -1.22 13.10 7.65
N PRO A 119 -1.19 14.34 8.15
CA PRO A 119 -2.41 15.15 8.28
C PRO A 119 -2.85 15.69 6.92
N PHE A 120 -4.14 15.63 6.62
CA PHE A 120 -4.71 16.23 5.42
C PHE A 120 -6.13 16.75 5.67
N THR A 121 -6.62 17.58 4.75
CA THR A 121 -8.00 18.08 4.78
C THR A 121 -8.78 17.64 3.57
N ALA A 122 -10.03 17.24 3.78
CA ALA A 122 -11.01 16.98 2.73
C ALA A 122 -12.31 17.71 3.09
N GLY A 123 -12.76 18.63 2.23
CA GLY A 123 -13.83 19.56 2.57
C GLY A 123 -13.51 20.37 3.83
N ASN A 124 -14.41 20.32 4.82
CA ASN A 124 -14.28 21.01 6.11
C ASN A 124 -13.74 20.11 7.25
N GLN A 125 -13.26 18.92 6.90
CA GLN A 125 -12.83 17.91 7.87
C GLN A 125 -11.31 17.71 7.80
N THR A 126 -10.71 17.48 8.98
CA THR A 126 -9.30 17.17 9.12
C THR A 126 -9.13 15.68 9.42
N TYR A 127 -8.27 15.04 8.66
CA TYR A 127 -7.95 13.63 8.75
C TYR A 127 -6.46 13.45 9.02
N ILE A 128 -6.12 12.30 9.59
CA ILE A 128 -4.75 11.84 9.77
C ILE A 128 -4.65 10.44 9.18
N ILE A 129 -3.68 10.21 8.31
CA ILE A 129 -3.29 8.87 7.88
C ILE A 129 -2.26 8.35 8.87
N ASP A 130 -2.54 7.23 9.51
CA ASP A 130 -1.55 6.43 10.23
C ASP A 130 -0.88 5.49 9.22
N CYS A 131 0.35 5.81 8.83
CA CYS A 131 1.11 5.04 7.84
C CYS A 131 1.47 3.66 8.36
N ARG A 132 1.76 3.53 9.66
CA ARG A 132 2.08 2.24 10.28
C ARG A 132 0.85 1.34 10.30
N GLY A 133 -0.29 1.91 10.67
CA GLY A 133 -1.55 1.18 10.75
C GLY A 133 -2.28 1.03 9.42
N MET A 134 -1.80 1.64 8.34
CA MET A 134 -2.43 1.69 7.01
C MET A 134 -3.93 2.01 7.06
N HIS A 135 -4.27 3.03 7.85
CA HIS A 135 -5.64 3.51 7.97
C HIS A 135 -5.70 5.03 8.16
N GLN A 136 -6.79 5.65 7.74
CA GLN A 136 -7.07 7.07 8.03
C GLN A 136 -8.04 7.19 9.21
N VAL A 137 -7.85 8.24 10.01
CA VAL A 137 -8.70 8.57 11.15
C VAL A 137 -9.20 10.00 10.99
N LEU A 138 -10.51 10.18 11.13
CA LEU A 138 -11.13 11.50 11.20
C LEU A 138 -10.86 12.13 12.57
N TYR A 139 -10.30 13.34 12.60
CA TYR A 139 -9.97 14.03 13.85
C TYR A 139 -11.18 14.86 14.33
N ILE A 140 -12.17 14.20 14.98
CA ILE A 140 -13.27 14.86 15.70
C ILE A 140 -13.29 14.33 17.14
N LYS A 141 -13.55 15.20 18.11
CA LYS A 141 -13.53 14.94 19.58
C LYS A 141 -14.41 13.78 20.10
N SER A 142 -15.03 12.94 19.27
CA SER A 142 -15.90 11.85 19.76
C SER A 142 -16.25 10.72 18.78
N ALA A 143 -15.68 10.61 17.57
CA ALA A 143 -15.97 9.49 16.66
C ALA A 143 -14.77 9.11 15.79
N LYS A 144 -14.47 7.80 15.71
CA LYS A 144 -13.39 7.24 14.88
C LYS A 144 -14.00 6.51 13.67
N CYS A 145 -14.06 7.17 12.52
CA CYS A 145 -14.28 6.48 11.25
C CYS A 145 -12.91 6.04 10.72
N THR A 146 -12.73 4.74 10.52
CA THR A 146 -11.46 4.13 10.09
C THR A 146 -11.61 3.65 8.65
N CYS A 147 -10.81 4.18 7.72
CA CYS A 147 -10.78 3.72 6.34
C CYS A 147 -9.49 2.94 6.08
N SER A 148 -9.58 1.79 5.40
CA SER A 148 -8.40 1.01 5.00
C SER A 148 -7.67 1.72 3.85
N LEU A 149 -6.34 1.59 3.83
CA LEU A 149 -5.49 2.08 2.75
C LEU A 149 -4.95 0.92 1.92
N LYS A 150 -4.84 1.11 0.61
CA LYS A 150 -4.17 0.16 -0.28
C LYS A 150 -3.23 0.91 -1.23
N LEU A 151 -2.01 0.42 -1.30
CA LEU A 151 -1.00 0.78 -2.28
C LEU A 151 -1.10 -0.20 -3.46
N LYS A 152 -1.16 0.29 -4.70
CA LYS A 152 -1.14 -0.53 -5.92
C LYS A 152 0.03 -0.15 -6.80
#